data_AF-A0AAV0P2C7-F1
#
_entry.id   AF-A0AAV0P2C7-F1
#
_cell.length_a   1.000
_cell.length_b   1.000
_cell.length_c   1.000
_cell.angle_alpha   90.00
_cell.angle_beta   90.00
_cell.angle_gamma   90.00
#
_symmetry.space_group_name_H-M   'P 1'
#
loop_
_entity.id
_entity.type
_entity.pdbx_description
1 polymer ?
#
loop_
_entity_poly.entity_id
_entity_poly.type
_entity_poly.pdbx_seq_one_letter_code
_entity_poly.pdbx_strand_id
1 'polypeptide(L)'
;MMRYKEEKEAKKEAFRKYLESSGVVDTVTKGSLISSSFSFLVGVSFLRFHIHHLLFPQLLWVAGLAVALVALYEQDEKPSSALEFIQQKLGGPSLCEYEKLQAEMSDLQLKYNELLATHQVTVKELEEVKVSHTMAATNTTSAANTTASEIANGDVPKDDG
;
A
#
# COMPACT_ATOMS: atom_id res chain seq x y z
N MET A 1 -47.19 24.72 16.78
CA MET A 1 -46.16 24.52 15.73
C MET A 1 -44.75 24.91 16.15
N MET A 2 -44.54 25.81 17.12
CA MET A 2 -43.18 26.19 17.59
C MET A 2 -42.41 25.07 18.30
N ARG A 3 -43.04 24.32 19.22
CA ARG A 3 -42.39 23.20 19.96
C ARG A 3 -41.79 22.11 19.06
N TYR A 4 -42.50 21.72 18.00
CA TYR A 4 -42.01 20.73 17.04
C TYR A 4 -40.73 21.17 16.30
N LYS A 5 -40.55 22.48 16.12
CA LYS A 5 -39.36 23.02 15.44
C LYS A 5 -38.17 23.03 16.40
N GLU A 6 -38.38 23.43 17.65
CA GLU A 6 -37.36 23.43 18.70
C GLU A 6 -36.83 22.03 19.00
N GLU A 7 -37.70 21.03 19.12
CA GLU A 7 -37.30 19.63 19.35
C GLU A 7 -36.47 19.06 18.19
N LYS A 8 -36.81 19.42 16.95
CA LYS A 8 -36.05 19.01 15.76
C LYS A 8 -34.67 19.65 15.70
N GLU A 9 -34.57 20.93 16.02
CA GLU A 9 -33.26 21.62 16.08
C GLU A 9 -32.42 21.09 17.24
N ALA A 10 -33.01 20.78 18.40
CA ALA A 10 -32.31 20.14 19.51
C ALA A 10 -31.76 18.75 19.14
N LYS A 11 -32.53 17.93 18.40
CA LYS A 11 -32.06 16.61 17.93
C LYS A 11 -30.88 16.74 16.96
N LYS A 12 -30.90 17.72 16.05
CA LYS A 12 -29.78 17.99 15.13
C LYS A 12 -28.53 18.46 15.87
N GLU A 13 -28.69 19.37 16.82
CA GLU A 13 -27.57 19.91 17.59
C GLU A 13 -26.92 18.84 18.47
N ALA A 14 -27.73 17.99 19.11
CA ALA A 14 -27.24 16.84 19.87
C ALA A 14 -26.48 15.84 18.99
N PHE A 15 -26.93 15.61 17.75
CA PHE A 15 -26.24 14.73 16.81
C PHE A 15 -24.89 15.31 16.37
N ARG A 16 -24.85 16.61 16.04
CA ARG A 16 -23.61 17.30 15.69
C ARG A 16 -22.59 17.21 16.83
N LYS A 17 -23.00 17.53 18.07
CA LYS A 17 -22.13 17.45 19.25
C LYS A 17 -21.61 16.03 19.49
N TYR A 18 -22.46 15.02 19.24
CA TYR A 18 -22.07 13.62 19.34
C TYR A 18 -21.00 13.21 18.31
N LEU A 19 -21.13 13.64 17.06
CA LEU A 19 -20.10 13.39 16.02
C LEU A 19 -18.76 14.06 16.35
N GLU A 20 -18.81 15.27 16.91
CA GLU A 20 -17.62 16.00 17.39
C GLU A 20 -17.00 15.26 18.60
N SER A 21 -17.79 14.85 19.60
CA SER A 21 -17.26 14.16 20.79
C SER A 21 -16.73 12.75 20.51
N SER A 22 -17.24 12.09 19.47
CA SER A 22 -16.80 10.75 19.07
C SER A 22 -15.60 10.76 18.11
N GLY A 23 -15.09 11.94 17.73
CA GLY A 23 -13.94 12.06 16.83
C GLY A 23 -14.21 11.62 15.38
N VAL A 24 -15.47 11.38 15.02
CA VAL A 24 -15.87 10.97 13.66
C VAL A 24 -15.52 12.07 12.67
N VAL A 25 -15.78 13.33 13.02
CA VAL A 25 -15.48 14.49 12.17
C VAL A 25 -13.99 14.55 11.82
N ASP A 26 -13.13 14.47 12.84
CA ASP A 26 -11.67 14.49 12.66
C ASP A 26 -11.16 13.30 11.83
N THR A 27 -11.71 12.11 12.06
CA THR A 27 -11.30 10.90 11.34
C THR A 27 -11.69 10.98 9.86
N VAL A 28 -12.90 11.45 9.55
CA VAL A 28 -13.34 11.65 8.16
C VAL A 28 -12.49 12.71 7.45
N THR A 29 -12.16 13.82 8.13
CA THR A 29 -11.29 14.86 7.56
C THR A 29 -9.89 14.34 7.28
N LYS A 30 -9.29 13.61 8.22
CA LYS A 30 -7.95 13.00 8.04
C LYS A 30 -7.96 11.89 6.98
N GLY A 31 -8.96 11.02 7.00
CA GLY A 31 -9.14 9.95 6.02
C GLY A 31 -9.28 10.48 4.59
N SER A 32 -9.96 11.61 4.41
CA SER A 32 -10.06 12.31 3.12
C SER A 32 -8.68 12.71 2.58
N LEU A 33 -7.83 13.33 3.41
CA LEU A 33 -6.48 13.77 3.04
C LEU A 33 -5.56 12.59 2.67
N ILE A 34 -5.66 11.48 3.40
CA ILE A 34 -4.86 10.27 3.16
C ILE A 34 -5.29 9.62 1.84
N SER A 35 -6.59 9.55 1.57
CA SER A 35 -7.14 9.01 0.32
C SER A 35 -6.74 9.83 -0.92
N SER A 36 -6.73 11.16 -0.79
CA SER A 36 -6.25 12.05 -1.87
C SER A 36 -4.77 11.85 -2.18
N SER A 37 -3.94 11.65 -1.16
CA SER A 37 -2.49 11.42 -1.33
C SER A 37 -2.20 10.06 -1.96
N PHE A 38 -2.95 9.03 -1.58
CA PHE A 38 -2.84 7.69 -2.18
C PHE A 38 -3.22 7.71 -3.65
N SER A 39 -4.33 8.38 -4.00
CA SER A 39 -4.79 8.53 -5.39
C SER A 39 -3.78 9.28 -6.27
N PHE A 40 -3.05 10.24 -5.70
CA PHE A 40 -1.99 10.96 -6.39
C PHE A 40 -0.76 10.09 -6.65
N LEU A 41 -0.39 9.21 -5.70
CA LEU A 41 0.79 8.35 -5.83
C LEU A 41 0.59 7.19 -6.81
N VAL A 42 -0.61 6.60 -6.88
CA VAL A 42 -0.94 5.56 -7.87
C VAL A 42 -1.44 6.12 -9.21
N GLY A 43 -1.87 7.39 -9.26
CA GLY A 43 -2.54 8.00 -10.41
C GLY A 43 -1.65 8.46 -11.56
N VAL A 44 -0.32 8.60 -11.36
CA VAL A 44 0.58 9.12 -12.41
C VAL A 44 0.89 8.08 -13.49
N SER A 45 0.76 6.78 -13.20
CA SER A 45 1.10 5.70 -14.15
C SER A 45 -0.04 5.28 -15.09
N PHE A 46 -1.25 5.83 -14.96
CA PHE A 46 -2.44 5.37 -15.71
C PHE A 46 -3.15 6.49 -16.47
N LEU A 47 -2.39 7.44 -17.02
CA LEU A 47 -2.87 8.63 -17.74
C LEU A 47 -3.67 8.33 -19.04
N ARG A 48 -4.10 7.09 -19.28
CA ARG A 48 -4.84 6.68 -20.48
C ARG A 48 -6.08 5.83 -20.19
N PHE A 49 -6.87 6.19 -19.18
CA PHE A 49 -8.28 5.76 -19.04
C PHE A 49 -9.08 6.85 -18.32
N HIS A 50 -9.32 7.93 -19.05
CA HIS A 50 -9.62 9.25 -18.51
C HIS A 50 -11.14 9.46 -18.37
N ILE A 51 -11.56 10.05 -17.25
CA ILE A 51 -12.86 10.68 -16.94
C ILE A 51 -13.82 9.90 -16.01
N HIS A 52 -13.97 8.57 -16.09
CA HIS A 52 -14.89 7.85 -15.18
C HIS A 52 -14.24 7.32 -13.88
N HIS A 53 -12.92 7.14 -13.84
CA HIS A 53 -12.24 6.46 -12.73
C HIS A 53 -11.90 7.38 -11.53
N LEU A 54 -12.00 8.71 -11.71
CA LEU A 54 -11.58 9.68 -10.69
C LEU A 54 -12.74 10.21 -9.83
N LEU A 55 -13.97 10.21 -10.36
CA LEU A 55 -15.14 10.72 -9.63
C LEU A 55 -15.96 9.62 -8.95
N PHE A 56 -16.02 8.44 -9.55
CA PHE A 56 -16.82 7.32 -9.03
C PHE A 56 -16.39 6.83 -7.63
N PRO A 57 -15.08 6.63 -7.32
CA PRO A 57 -14.68 6.16 -6.00
C PRO A 57 -14.89 7.21 -4.90
N GLN A 58 -14.70 8.50 -5.18
CA GLN A 58 -14.98 9.57 -4.21
C GLN A 58 -16.48 9.72 -3.95
N LEU A 59 -17.32 9.63 -5.00
CA LEU A 59 -18.77 9.68 -4.85
C LEU A 59 -19.30 8.48 -4.06
N LEU A 60 -18.76 7.29 -4.30
CA LEU A 60 -19.12 6.08 -3.56
C LEU A 60 -18.72 6.18 -2.08
N TRP A 61 -17.55 6.76 -1.78
CA TRP A 61 -17.09 6.96 -0.41
C TRP A 61 -17.97 7.97 0.35
N VAL A 62 -18.29 9.11 -0.27
CA VAL A 62 -19.21 10.11 0.32
C VAL A 62 -20.62 9.56 0.46
N ALA A 63 -21.11 8.79 -0.52
CA ALA A 63 -22.42 8.15 -0.46
C ALA A 63 -22.50 7.12 0.66
N GLY A 64 -21.48 6.27 0.81
CA GLY A 64 -21.40 5.32 1.91
C GLY A 64 -21.40 6.03 3.27
N LEU A 65 -20.59 7.09 3.41
CA LEU A 65 -20.53 7.86 4.65
C LEU A 65 -21.87 8.51 4.97
N ALA A 66 -22.56 9.08 3.99
CA ALA A 66 -23.88 9.67 4.16
C ALA A 66 -24.90 8.62 4.63
N VAL A 67 -24.88 7.42 4.06
CA VAL A 67 -25.75 6.31 4.49
C VAL A 67 -25.46 5.91 5.93
N ALA A 68 -24.19 5.82 6.33
CA ALA A 68 -23.82 5.51 7.71
C ALA A 68 -24.24 6.61 8.69
N LEU A 69 -24.09 7.89 8.32
CA LEU A 69 -24.51 9.04 9.13
C LEU A 69 -26.03 9.13 9.26
N VAL A 70 -26.78 8.83 8.20
CA VAL A 70 -28.25 8.75 8.24
C VAL A 70 -28.69 7.61 9.15
N ALA A 71 -28.08 6.42 9.03
CA ALA A 71 -28.36 5.30 9.94
C ALA A 71 -28.05 5.64 11.41
N LEU A 72 -26.99 6.41 11.66
CA LEU A 72 -26.63 6.91 12.99
C LEU A 72 -27.62 7.95 13.51
N TYR A 73 -28.19 8.77 12.62
CA TYR A 73 -29.18 9.79 12.94
C TYR A 73 -30.56 9.20 13.23
N GLU A 74 -30.89 8.09 12.57
CA GLU A 74 -32.15 7.35 12.75
C GLU A 74 -32.18 6.53 14.04
N GLN A 75 -31.03 6.16 14.60
CA GLN A 75 -30.97 5.49 15.90
C GLN A 75 -31.38 6.44 17.04
N ASP A 76 -32.41 6.07 17.80
CA ASP A 76 -32.82 6.81 18.99
C ASP A 76 -31.84 6.60 20.17
N GLU A 77 -31.22 5.42 20.26
CA GLU A 77 -30.11 5.11 21.17
C GLU A 77 -28.77 5.24 20.44
N LYS A 78 -27.99 6.28 20.76
CA LYS A 78 -26.68 6.49 20.13
C LYS A 78 -25.72 5.37 20.56
N PRO A 79 -25.00 4.72 19.61
CA PRO A 79 -24.04 3.69 19.97
C PRO A 79 -22.93 4.27 20.84
N SER A 80 -22.33 3.46 21.72
CA SER A 80 -21.21 3.91 22.55
C SER A 80 -19.98 4.31 21.70
N SER A 81 -19.83 3.70 20.51
CA SER A 81 -18.78 4.00 19.53
C SER A 81 -19.39 4.31 18.17
N ALA A 82 -19.48 5.59 17.82
CA ALA A 82 -19.93 6.05 16.50
C ALA A 82 -19.03 5.53 15.36
N LEU A 83 -17.73 5.46 15.64
CA LEU A 83 -16.70 5.17 14.65
C LEU A 83 -16.74 3.71 14.22
N GLU A 84 -16.90 2.77 15.15
CA GLU A 84 -17.08 1.35 14.82
C GLU A 84 -18.38 1.11 14.06
N PHE A 85 -19.47 1.79 14.43
CA PHE A 85 -20.73 1.66 13.69
C PHE A 85 -20.56 2.09 12.23
N ILE A 86 -19.86 3.20 12.00
CA ILE A 86 -19.56 3.69 10.65
C ILE A 86 -18.63 2.72 9.91
N GLN A 87 -17.57 2.21 10.55
CA GLN A 87 -16.69 1.21 9.96
C GLN A 87 -17.44 -0.05 9.55
N GLN A 88 -18.32 -0.57 10.42
CA GLN A 88 -19.14 -1.75 10.14
C GLN A 88 -20.12 -1.51 8.98
N LYS A 89 -20.70 -0.31 8.87
CA LYS A 89 -21.56 0.06 7.74
C LYS A 89 -20.80 0.23 6.43
N LEU A 90 -19.55 0.65 6.49
CA LEU A 90 -18.71 0.88 5.32
C LEU A 90 -17.87 -0.34 4.90
N GLY A 91 -17.88 -1.42 5.69
CA GLY A 91 -17.01 -2.59 5.47
C GLY A 91 -15.53 -2.27 5.70
N GLY A 92 -15.22 -1.28 6.54
CA GLY A 92 -13.86 -0.91 6.91
C GLY A 92 -13.23 -1.90 7.90
N PRO A 93 -11.89 -2.00 7.96
CA PRO A 93 -11.19 -2.79 8.97
C PRO A 93 -11.57 -2.33 10.38
N SER A 94 -11.79 -3.28 11.29
CA SER A 94 -12.04 -2.99 12.70
C SER A 94 -10.80 -2.42 13.38
N LEU A 95 -10.99 -1.75 14.52
CA LEU A 95 -9.89 -1.16 15.30
C LEU A 95 -8.87 -2.23 15.72
N CYS A 96 -9.34 -3.40 16.15
CA CYS A 96 -8.49 -4.54 16.51
C CYS A 96 -7.68 -5.07 15.30
N GLU A 97 -8.29 -5.12 14.11
CA GLU A 97 -7.58 -5.48 12.88
C GLU A 97 -6.51 -4.45 12.51
N TYR A 98 -6.80 -3.15 12.70
CA TYR A 98 -5.86 -2.08 12.44
C TYR A 98 -4.63 -2.15 13.37
N GLU A 99 -4.84 -2.33 14.68
CA GLU A 99 -3.76 -2.45 15.66
C GLU A 99 -2.87 -3.67 15.41
N LYS A 100 -3.49 -4.82 15.10
CA LYS A 100 -2.74 -6.04 14.74
C LYS A 100 -1.93 -5.84 13.46
N LEU A 101 -2.56 -5.30 12.42
CA LEU A 101 -1.88 -5.03 11.15
C LEU A 101 -0.74 -4.02 11.32
N GLN A 102 -0.91 -3.04 12.22
CA GLN A 102 0.13 -2.07 12.56
C GLN A 102 1.33 -2.73 13.26
N ALA A 103 1.07 -3.67 14.18
CA ALA A 103 2.13 -4.46 14.82
C ALA A 103 2.90 -5.28 13.78
N GLU A 104 2.18 -6.00 12.90
CA GLU A 104 2.80 -6.77 11.82
C GLU A 104 3.63 -5.89 10.88
N MET A 105 3.14 -4.69 10.53
CA MET A 105 3.87 -3.73 9.69
C MET A 105 5.19 -3.32 10.37
N SER A 106 5.16 -3.06 11.67
CA SER A 106 6.37 -2.70 12.43
C SER A 106 7.38 -3.85 12.55
N ASP A 107 6.92 -5.07 12.81
CA ASP A 107 7.76 -6.27 12.88
C ASP A 107 8.41 -6.57 11.51
N LEU A 108 7.63 -6.43 10.43
CA LEU A 108 8.11 -6.66 9.08
C LEU A 108 9.12 -5.57 8.66
N GLN A 109 8.88 -4.33 9.05
CA GLN A 109 9.79 -3.21 8.79
C GLN A 109 11.11 -3.37 9.56
N LEU A 110 11.07 -3.89 10.79
CA LEU A 110 12.26 -4.23 11.56
C LEU A 110 13.09 -5.32 10.86
N LYS A 111 12.44 -6.40 10.41
CA LYS A 111 13.10 -7.47 9.64
C LYS A 111 13.69 -6.97 8.33
N TYR A 112 13.01 -6.08 7.62
CA TYR A 112 13.54 -5.47 6.39
C TYR A 112 14.81 -4.68 6.66
N ASN A 113 14.83 -3.86 7.73
CA ASN A 113 16.00 -3.07 8.09
C ASN A 113 17.18 -3.96 8.56
N GLU A 114 16.91 -5.02 9.32
CA GLU A 114 17.92 -6.00 9.74
C GLU A 114 18.51 -6.74 8.54
N LEU A 115 17.66 -7.19 7.60
CA LEU A 115 18.10 -7.86 6.39
C LEU A 115 18.89 -6.91 5.49
N LEU A 116 18.49 -5.64 5.39
CA LEU A 116 19.20 -4.61 4.63
C LEU A 116 20.57 -4.31 5.26
N ALA A 117 20.66 -4.26 6.59
CA ALA A 117 21.91 -4.13 7.31
C ALA A 117 22.82 -5.35 7.10
N THR A 118 22.26 -6.56 7.18
CA THR A 118 22.99 -7.81 6.92
C THR A 118 23.53 -7.85 5.49
N HIS A 119 22.70 -7.53 4.50
CA HIS A 119 23.12 -7.45 3.10
C HIS A 119 24.21 -6.39 2.89
N GLN A 120 24.12 -5.23 3.56
CA GLN A 120 25.18 -4.21 3.50
C GLN A 120 26.50 -4.71 4.11
N VAL A 121 26.44 -5.44 5.22
CA VAL A 121 27.62 -6.03 5.87
C VAL A 121 28.24 -7.10 4.99
N THR A 122 27.45 -8.03 4.45
CA THR A 122 27.94 -9.08 3.55
C THR A 122 28.53 -8.52 2.27
N VAL A 123 27.97 -7.42 1.72
CA VAL A 123 28.55 -6.73 0.56
C VAL A 123 29.90 -6.10 0.90
N LYS A 124 30.06 -5.52 2.10
CA LYS A 124 31.35 -4.99 2.58
C LYS A 124 32.39 -6.09 2.79
N GLU A 125 31.98 -7.24 3.35
CA GLU A 125 32.87 -8.40 3.52
C GLU A 125 33.27 -9.03 2.17
N LEU A 126 32.35 -9.07 1.20
CA LEU A 126 32.66 -9.48 -0.18
C LEU A 126 33.63 -8.53 -0.87
N GLU A 127 33.56 -7.22 -0.60
CA GLU A 127 34.57 -6.26 -1.06
C GLU A 127 35.93 -6.52 -0.42
N GLU A 128 36.01 -6.81 0.88
CA GLU A 128 37.27 -7.15 1.57
C GLU A 128 37.90 -8.47 1.08
N VAL A 129 37.09 -9.49 0.78
CA VAL A 129 37.56 -10.77 0.22
C VAL A 129 37.93 -10.64 -1.27
N LYS A 130 37.25 -9.77 -2.04
CA LYS A 130 37.59 -9.51 -3.45
C LYS A 130 38.88 -8.72 -3.63
N VAL A 131 39.21 -7.83 -2.69
CA VAL A 131 40.51 -7.12 -2.66
C VAL A 131 41.67 -8.11 -2.45
N SER A 132 41.44 -9.22 -1.75
CA SER A 132 42.45 -10.27 -1.55
C SER A 132 42.56 -11.27 -2.72
N HIS A 133 41.57 -11.33 -3.62
CA HIS A 133 41.58 -12.24 -4.79
C HIS A 133 42.11 -11.59 -6.09
N THR A 134 42.43 -10.30 -6.10
CA THR A 134 42.99 -9.60 -7.27
C THR A 134 44.52 -9.65 -7.37
N MET A 135 45.22 -10.35 -6.47
CA MET A 135 46.67 -10.59 -6.56
C MET A 135 47.07 -12.05 -6.85
N ALA A 136 46.12 -12.97 -7.08
CA ALA A 136 46.45 -14.38 -7.36
C ALA A 136 46.24 -14.82 -8.83
N ALA A 137 45.72 -13.95 -9.71
CA ALA A 137 45.46 -14.28 -11.13
C ALA A 137 46.24 -13.41 -12.13
N THR A 138 47.42 -12.90 -11.75
CA THR A 138 48.38 -12.29 -12.68
C THR A 138 49.71 -13.02 -12.58
N ASN A 139 49.93 -13.97 -13.51
CA ASN A 139 51.20 -14.44 -14.08
C ASN A 139 51.06 -15.91 -14.49
N THR A 140 50.75 -16.17 -15.77
CA THR A 140 51.59 -16.98 -16.68
C THR A 140 51.07 -16.79 -18.12
N THR A 141 51.73 -15.86 -18.80
CA THR A 141 52.28 -15.98 -20.17
C THR A 141 51.33 -16.15 -21.36
N SER A 142 51.05 -14.99 -21.96
CA SER A 142 50.98 -14.75 -23.40
C SER A 142 52.16 -15.38 -24.18
N ALA A 143 51.86 -16.14 -25.25
CA ALA A 143 52.56 -16.17 -26.55
C ALA A 143 52.05 -17.41 -27.35
N ALA A 144 51.17 -17.25 -28.33
CA ALA A 144 51.48 -17.01 -29.75
C ALA A 144 51.67 -18.30 -30.58
N ASN A 145 50.71 -18.61 -31.47
CA ASN A 145 50.93 -18.60 -32.93
C ASN A 145 49.68 -18.99 -33.74
N THR A 146 49.61 -18.37 -34.90
CA THR A 146 48.57 -18.43 -35.91
C THR A 146 48.93 -19.47 -36.99
N THR A 147 47.89 -19.96 -37.68
CA THR A 147 47.82 -20.45 -39.08
C THR A 147 48.00 -21.95 -39.42
N ALA A 148 46.86 -22.52 -39.85
CA ALA A 148 46.59 -23.25 -41.11
C ALA A 148 46.85 -24.76 -41.26
N SER A 149 45.90 -25.34 -42.03
CA SER A 149 45.81 -26.65 -42.72
C SER A 149 45.51 -27.86 -41.81
N GLU A 150 44.71 -28.89 -42.13
CA GLU A 150 44.30 -29.51 -43.40
C GLU A 150 43.27 -30.64 -43.07
N ILE A 151 42.06 -30.59 -43.67
CA ILE A 151 41.28 -31.70 -44.32
C ILE A 151 40.66 -32.92 -43.56
N ALA A 152 39.37 -33.16 -43.91
CA ALA A 152 38.58 -34.42 -44.05
C ALA A 152 38.05 -35.15 -42.80
N ASN A 153 36.88 -35.82 -42.80
CA ASN A 153 35.74 -36.00 -43.73
C ASN A 153 34.61 -36.74 -42.97
N GLY A 154 33.36 -36.56 -43.44
CA GLY A 154 32.24 -37.53 -43.35
C GLY A 154 31.42 -37.49 -42.05
N ASP A 155 30.10 -37.70 -42.02
CA ASP A 155 29.10 -37.93 -43.06
C ASP A 155 27.70 -37.72 -42.40
N VAL A 156 26.69 -37.46 -43.22
CA VAL A 156 25.27 -37.09 -42.96
C VAL A 156 24.42 -38.39 -42.89
N PRO A 157 23.29 -38.53 -42.13
CA PRO A 157 21.94 -38.03 -42.51
C PRO A 157 21.02 -37.64 -41.31
N LYS A 158 20.28 -36.51 -41.30
CA LYS A 158 18.95 -36.23 -41.91
C LYS A 158 17.96 -37.40 -41.94
N ASP A 159 16.94 -37.33 -41.08
CA ASP A 159 15.67 -38.01 -41.31
C ASP A 159 14.53 -37.07 -40.92
N ASP A 160 13.56 -36.99 -41.82
CA ASP A 160 12.42 -36.08 -41.81
C ASP A 160 11.18 -36.96 -41.77
N GLY A 161 10.32 -36.77 -40.76
CA GLY A 161 9.03 -37.46 -40.60
C GLY A 161 8.09 -36.69 -39.70
#